data_AF-A0AA46TPE5-F1
#
_entry.id   AF-A0AA46TPE5-F1
#
_cell.length_a   1.000
_cell.length_b   1.000
_cell.length_c   1.000
_cell.angle_alpha   90.00
_cell.angle_beta   90.00
_cell.angle_gamma   90.00
#
_symmetry.space_group_name_H-M   'P 1'
#
loop_
_entity.id
_entity.type
_entity.pdbx_description
1 polymer ?
#
loop_
_entity_poly.entity_id
_entity_poly.type
_entity_poly.pdbx_seq_one_letter_code
_entity_poly.pdbx_strand_id
1 'polypeptide(L)'
;MCYQNLGKSNQVATYDRSNATKSVYYALRNFSERMNHTPVPSDGLLSARVIGEFSAGKTRLLHELLSERIPEALFPVSSLERQTRLPLEITYGHSATLELIERSEDYDEAVVVETFSTFPQREEVYDYDPSRYRLRLIITEPKLFLPNGDYFSDELEPKRLLLIDMPGWNSGEDDIAESDASTTIAGHHNLALVFVIAADRLDGQNNHARLGEFLNAFADADFVGLPTLIIVITQCPQPDQERITVRMRERIMSLWANELNQDPEELCLQLLAVDFAELSPEELVAFRDTFWTYLMAPVHQEPTSPETHPWSSLICQWNNDKDPRPYLLHAAKQLEEARMLLARASTDSKCFLPGMNMHRLIGLDTAAIQTRLLDIWRRQLQCHDAEFIAESLTVSRQLTNDHPLNVWWSHYWLPNLDHALAPTRRFFKQAETALVQVQPDTPDLRVHLMTQLSVQHIEAVQALDSSFTCLVEAAQTLTEGIPLDQTVATLLNLSLLEARYMDHYTLAKCSQSLLNPTTTGLR
;
A
#
# COMPACT_ATOMS: atom_id res chain seq x y z
N MET A 1 -16.85 -1.24 -40.53
CA MET A 1 -16.42 -2.05 -41.68
C MET A 1 -14.96 -1.72 -41.95
N CYS A 2 -14.04 -2.57 -41.45
CA CYS A 2 -13.12 -3.44 -42.22
C CYS A 2 -11.86 -2.67 -42.70
N TYR A 3 -10.61 -3.00 -42.37
CA TYR A 3 -9.88 -4.23 -42.00
C TYR A 3 -8.75 -3.85 -40.99
N GLN A 4 -8.56 -4.51 -39.85
CA GLN A 4 -7.76 -5.73 -39.57
C GLN A 4 -6.23 -5.62 -39.70
N ASN A 5 -5.59 -5.85 -38.55
CA ASN A 5 -4.35 -6.61 -38.28
C ASN A 5 -3.12 -6.43 -39.17
N LEU A 6 -2.08 -5.79 -38.59
CA LEU A 6 -0.68 -6.14 -38.81
C LEU A 6 0.13 -5.80 -37.55
N GLY A 7 0.82 -6.81 -36.99
CA GLY A 7 2.08 -6.61 -36.25
C GLY A 7 2.02 -6.58 -34.72
N LYS A 8 2.06 -7.77 -34.10
CA LYS A 8 2.78 -7.94 -32.83
C LYS A 8 4.25 -7.59 -33.07
N SER A 9 4.72 -6.46 -32.56
CA SER A 9 6.15 -6.21 -32.35
C SER A 9 6.28 -5.31 -31.13
N ASN A 10 7.14 -5.71 -30.18
CA ASN A 10 7.61 -4.90 -29.07
C ASN A 10 7.95 -3.48 -29.54
N GLN A 11 7.00 -2.54 -29.39
CA GLN A 11 7.31 -1.13 -29.46
C GLN A 11 7.86 -0.76 -28.09
N VAL A 12 9.18 -0.78 -28.00
CA VAL A 12 9.90 0.03 -27.02
C VAL A 12 9.43 1.47 -27.27
N ALA A 13 8.54 1.95 -26.40
CA ALA A 13 8.03 3.30 -26.47
C ALA A 13 9.22 4.26 -26.37
N THR A 14 9.54 4.94 -27.46
CA THR A 14 10.57 5.96 -27.50
C THR A 14 10.12 7.10 -26.58
N TYR A 15 10.84 7.29 -25.48
CA TYR A 15 10.63 8.36 -24.50
C TYR A 15 10.78 9.73 -25.17
N ASP A 16 9.66 10.43 -25.36
CA ASP A 16 9.65 11.81 -25.84
C ASP A 16 9.76 12.76 -24.63
N ARG A 17 10.89 13.46 -24.54
CA ARG A 17 11.17 14.45 -23.47
C ARG A 17 10.18 15.62 -23.45
N SER A 18 9.36 15.79 -24.49
CA SER A 18 8.33 16.84 -24.52
C SER A 18 7.12 16.57 -23.61
N ASN A 19 7.11 15.46 -22.84
CA ASN A 19 6.04 15.10 -21.92
C ASN A 19 6.53 14.20 -20.76
N ALA A 20 7.61 14.57 -20.06
CA ALA A 20 8.13 13.81 -18.92
C ALA A 20 7.08 13.67 -17.81
N THR A 21 6.34 14.76 -17.51
CA THR A 21 5.28 14.77 -16.50
C THR A 21 4.17 13.77 -16.83
N LYS A 22 3.81 13.65 -18.12
CA LYS A 22 2.77 12.71 -18.57
C LYS A 22 3.19 11.26 -18.34
N SER A 23 4.46 10.95 -18.57
CA SER A 23 5.03 9.61 -18.36
C SER A 23 5.01 9.23 -16.88
N VAL A 24 5.40 10.16 -15.99
CA VAL A 24 5.30 9.94 -14.54
C VAL A 24 3.85 9.81 -14.10
N TYR A 25 2.93 10.65 -14.60
CA TYR A 25 1.52 10.57 -14.24
C TYR A 25 0.88 9.23 -14.65
N TYR A 26 1.18 8.74 -15.86
CA TYR A 26 0.77 7.41 -16.31
C TYR A 26 1.31 6.30 -15.39
N ALA A 27 2.58 6.40 -14.99
CA ALA A 27 3.19 5.45 -14.08
C ALA A 27 2.58 5.48 -12.67
N LEU A 28 2.28 6.66 -12.14
CA LEU A 28 1.59 6.83 -10.85
C LEU A 28 0.17 6.26 -10.88
N ARG A 29 -0.55 6.43 -12.00
CA ARG A 29 -1.87 5.84 -12.17
C ARG A 29 -1.82 4.31 -12.17
N ASN A 30 -0.86 3.73 -12.88
CA ASN A 30 -0.64 2.27 -12.89
C ASN A 30 -0.23 1.74 -11.52
N PHE A 31 0.64 2.47 -10.81
CA PHE A 31 1.01 2.12 -9.43
C PHE A 31 -0.22 2.11 -8.54
N SER A 32 -1.05 3.15 -8.57
CA SER A 32 -2.33 3.21 -7.84
C SER A 32 -3.26 2.05 -8.18
N GLU A 33 -3.49 1.79 -9.47
CA GLU A 33 -4.30 0.65 -9.94
C GLU A 33 -3.76 -0.67 -9.38
N ARG A 34 -2.45 -0.92 -9.45
CA ARG A 34 -1.82 -2.15 -8.92
C ARG A 34 -1.90 -2.26 -7.41
N MET A 35 -1.69 -1.17 -6.68
CA MET A 35 -1.80 -1.14 -5.22
C MET A 35 -3.24 -1.39 -4.75
N ASN A 36 -4.23 -0.95 -5.54
CA ASN A 36 -5.65 -1.23 -5.30
C ASN A 36 -6.08 -2.64 -5.77
N HIS A 37 -5.22 -3.36 -6.50
CA HIS A 37 -5.44 -4.73 -6.97
C HIS A 37 -4.62 -5.78 -6.20
N THR A 38 -3.93 -5.39 -5.12
CA THR A 38 -3.31 -6.34 -4.20
C THR A 38 -4.42 -7.21 -3.58
N PRO A 39 -4.25 -8.54 -3.45
CA PRO A 39 -5.32 -9.44 -3.03
C PRO A 39 -5.96 -8.89 -1.75
N VAL A 40 -7.27 -8.72 -1.80
CA VAL A 40 -8.04 -8.39 -0.61
C VAL A 40 -7.68 -9.44 0.44
N PRO A 41 -7.24 -9.05 1.65
CA PRO A 41 -6.79 -9.99 2.68
C PRO A 41 -7.79 -11.13 2.80
N SER A 42 -7.33 -12.36 3.04
CA SER A 42 -8.27 -13.46 3.27
C SER A 42 -9.10 -13.16 4.51
N ASP A 43 -10.28 -13.80 4.60
CA ASP A 43 -11.05 -13.74 5.83
C ASP A 43 -10.18 -14.30 6.97
N GLY A 44 -10.19 -13.61 8.11
CA GLY A 44 -9.62 -14.14 9.35
C GLY A 44 -10.63 -15.04 10.05
N LEU A 45 -10.14 -15.74 11.08
CA LEU A 45 -11.01 -16.52 11.95
C LEU A 45 -11.60 -15.68 13.10
N LEU A 46 -11.03 -14.50 13.34
CA LEU A 46 -11.40 -13.62 14.45
C LEU A 46 -12.73 -12.90 14.17
N SER A 47 -13.67 -13.04 15.08
CA SER A 47 -15.01 -12.46 14.96
C SER A 47 -15.39 -11.56 16.15
N ALA A 48 -16.22 -10.57 15.90
CA ALA A 48 -16.96 -9.83 16.91
C ALA A 48 -18.45 -9.95 16.60
N ARG A 49 -19.26 -10.45 17.53
CA ARG A 49 -20.69 -10.69 17.28
C ARG A 49 -21.56 -9.69 18.02
N VAL A 50 -22.51 -9.10 17.31
CA VAL A 50 -23.54 -8.20 17.84
C VAL A 50 -24.82 -9.01 18.04
N ILE A 51 -25.20 -9.15 19.30
CA ILE A 51 -26.35 -9.96 19.73
C ILE A 51 -27.28 -9.11 20.59
N GLY A 52 -28.53 -9.54 20.74
CA GLY A 52 -29.55 -8.73 21.41
C GLY A 52 -30.94 -9.12 20.98
N GLU A 53 -31.94 -8.78 21.79
CA GLU A 53 -33.35 -9.03 21.48
C GLU A 53 -33.77 -8.36 20.17
N PHE A 54 -34.84 -8.87 19.55
CA PHE A 54 -35.52 -8.15 18.48
C PHE A 54 -35.92 -6.72 18.93
N SER A 55 -35.65 -5.74 18.07
CA SER A 55 -35.82 -4.30 18.36
C SER A 55 -34.96 -3.72 19.50
N ALA A 56 -33.92 -4.41 19.97
CA ALA A 56 -32.96 -3.85 20.93
C ALA A 56 -32.06 -2.73 20.35
N GLY A 57 -32.09 -2.50 19.03
CA GLY A 57 -31.33 -1.43 18.38
C GLY A 57 -29.98 -1.83 17.77
N LYS A 58 -29.71 -3.13 17.57
CA LYS A 58 -28.46 -3.63 16.93
C LYS A 58 -28.15 -2.99 15.58
N THR A 59 -29.12 -3.02 14.68
CA THR A 59 -28.99 -2.43 13.34
C THR A 59 -28.77 -0.92 13.40
N ARG A 60 -29.40 -0.22 14.36
CA ARG A 60 -29.18 1.21 14.59
C ARG A 60 -27.77 1.46 15.13
N LEU A 61 -27.28 0.65 16.06
CA LEU A 61 -25.90 0.70 16.53
C LEU A 61 -24.92 0.55 15.36
N LEU A 62 -25.08 -0.48 14.53
CA LEU A 62 -24.19 -0.71 13.38
C LEU A 62 -24.29 0.40 12.33
N HIS A 63 -25.50 0.92 12.07
CA HIS A 63 -25.68 2.10 11.22
C HIS A 63 -24.86 3.27 11.75
N GLU A 64 -25.05 3.61 13.03
CA GLU A 64 -24.36 4.74 13.62
C GLU A 64 -22.85 4.53 13.71
N LEU A 65 -22.37 3.29 13.86
CA LEU A 65 -20.93 2.99 13.86
C LEU A 65 -20.26 3.11 12.48
N LEU A 66 -21.00 2.84 11.39
CA LEU A 66 -20.42 2.59 10.07
C LEU A 66 -21.00 3.45 8.93
N SER A 67 -22.03 4.27 9.18
CA SER A 67 -22.84 4.96 8.15
C SER A 67 -22.04 5.79 7.14
N GLU A 68 -20.94 6.40 7.55
CA GLU A 68 -20.10 7.20 6.64
C GLU A 68 -19.35 6.35 5.60
N ARG A 69 -19.25 5.03 5.83
CA ARG A 69 -18.51 4.08 4.99
C ARG A 69 -19.42 3.19 4.16
N ILE A 70 -20.73 3.19 4.41
CA ILE A 70 -21.69 2.30 3.76
C ILE A 70 -22.56 3.12 2.79
N PRO A 71 -22.63 2.75 1.50
CA PRO A 71 -23.62 3.33 0.59
C PRO A 71 -25.04 3.07 1.10
N GLU A 72 -25.89 4.09 1.11
CA GLU A 72 -27.27 4.02 1.64
C GLU A 72 -28.08 2.84 1.09
N ALA A 73 -27.88 2.51 -0.18
CA ALA A 73 -28.55 1.39 -0.84
C ALA A 73 -28.19 0.01 -0.27
N LEU A 74 -27.01 -0.15 0.33
CA LEU A 74 -26.45 -1.44 0.76
C LEU A 74 -26.63 -1.71 2.25
N PHE A 75 -27.31 -0.82 2.99
CA PHE A 75 -27.57 -1.00 4.41
C PHE A 75 -29.06 -1.25 4.66
N PRO A 76 -29.43 -2.09 5.65
CA PRO A 76 -30.82 -2.28 6.03
C PRO A 76 -31.47 -0.95 6.43
N VAL A 77 -32.66 -0.71 5.89
CA VAL A 77 -33.33 0.61 5.92
C VAL A 77 -34.09 0.85 7.24
N SER A 78 -34.40 -0.19 8.02
CA SER A 78 -35.26 -0.04 9.21
C SER A 78 -35.10 -1.13 10.26
N SER A 79 -35.01 -0.72 11.53
CA SER A 79 -35.09 -1.58 12.73
C SER A 79 -36.51 -2.07 13.06
N LEU A 80 -37.53 -1.60 12.31
CA LEU A 80 -38.94 -1.94 12.51
C LEU A 80 -39.45 -3.00 11.51
N GLU A 81 -38.74 -3.21 10.40
CA GLU A 81 -39.07 -4.26 9.44
C GLU A 81 -38.19 -5.48 9.73
N ARG A 82 -38.78 -6.67 9.66
CA ARG A 82 -38.10 -7.96 9.95
C ARG A 82 -37.14 -8.35 8.81
N GLN A 83 -36.21 -7.48 8.43
CA GLN A 83 -35.30 -7.66 7.30
C GLN A 83 -34.10 -8.56 7.63
N THR A 84 -33.75 -8.76 8.91
CA THR A 84 -32.57 -9.53 9.37
C THR A 84 -32.89 -10.99 9.67
N ARG A 85 -33.28 -11.77 8.66
CA ARG A 85 -33.39 -13.23 8.81
C ARG A 85 -32.02 -13.91 8.79
N LEU A 86 -31.14 -13.50 7.87
CA LEU A 86 -29.78 -14.02 7.76
C LEU A 86 -28.83 -13.18 8.63
N PRO A 87 -27.78 -13.77 9.24
CA PRO A 87 -26.69 -13.01 9.83
C PRO A 87 -26.04 -12.08 8.80
N LEU A 88 -25.66 -10.87 9.23
CA LEU A 88 -24.95 -9.90 8.40
C LEU A 88 -23.49 -9.83 8.86
N GLU A 89 -22.59 -10.40 8.07
CA GLU A 89 -21.15 -10.33 8.26
C GLU A 89 -20.60 -9.06 7.61
N ILE A 90 -20.02 -8.16 8.40
CA ILE A 90 -19.42 -6.92 7.94
C ILE A 90 -17.90 -7.07 8.01
N THR A 91 -17.23 -6.78 6.90
CA THR A 91 -15.78 -6.99 6.78
C THR A 91 -15.08 -5.96 5.91
N TYR A 92 -13.74 -5.94 5.95
CA TYR A 92 -12.93 -4.99 5.19
C TYR A 92 -12.83 -5.35 3.70
N GLY A 93 -12.93 -4.35 2.84
CA GLY A 93 -12.47 -4.43 1.45
C GLY A 93 -12.33 -3.06 0.81
N HIS A 94 -11.80 -3.03 -0.41
CA HIS A 94 -11.46 -1.78 -1.11
C HIS A 94 -12.67 -1.07 -1.73
N SER A 95 -13.80 -1.75 -1.88
CA SER A 95 -15.03 -1.18 -2.41
C SER A 95 -16.24 -1.76 -1.69
N ALA A 96 -17.25 -0.93 -1.47
CA ALA A 96 -18.48 -1.37 -0.83
C ALA A 96 -19.26 -2.34 -1.72
N THR A 97 -19.52 -3.55 -1.22
CA THR A 97 -20.30 -4.59 -1.93
C THR A 97 -21.13 -5.38 -0.93
N LEU A 98 -22.29 -5.86 -1.38
CA LEU A 98 -23.18 -6.71 -0.59
C LEU A 98 -23.38 -8.04 -1.33
N GLU A 99 -23.10 -9.13 -0.65
CA GLU A 99 -23.09 -10.48 -1.23
C GLU A 99 -23.93 -11.43 -0.37
N LEU A 100 -24.60 -12.38 -1.01
CA LEU A 100 -25.07 -13.60 -0.35
C LEU A 100 -23.93 -14.61 -0.39
N ILE A 101 -23.54 -15.13 0.77
CA ILE A 101 -22.50 -16.14 0.88
C ILE A 101 -23.05 -17.43 1.49
N GLU A 102 -22.53 -18.56 1.03
CA GLU A 102 -22.65 -19.85 1.69
C GLU A 102 -21.45 -20.01 2.62
N ARG A 103 -21.73 -20.10 3.92
CA ARG A 103 -20.76 -20.27 4.99
C ARG A 103 -21.46 -20.79 6.24
N SER A 104 -21.15 -22.03 6.64
CA SER A 104 -21.74 -22.63 7.83
C SER A 104 -21.01 -22.13 9.08
N GLU A 105 -19.69 -22.29 9.11
CA GLU A 105 -18.85 -21.94 10.25
C GLU A 105 -17.89 -20.79 9.94
N ASP A 106 -17.42 -20.10 10.98
CA ASP A 106 -16.54 -18.92 10.83
C ASP A 106 -15.14 -19.27 10.28
N TYR A 107 -14.75 -20.54 10.31
CA TYR A 107 -13.50 -21.03 9.73
C TYR A 107 -13.67 -21.60 8.32
N ASP A 108 -14.91 -21.75 7.83
CA ASP A 108 -15.15 -22.20 6.47
C ASP A 108 -14.81 -21.09 5.48
N GLU A 109 -14.37 -21.47 4.28
CA GLU A 109 -14.24 -20.56 3.15
C GLU A 109 -15.63 -20.07 2.72
N ALA A 110 -15.79 -18.74 2.61
CA ALA A 110 -17.03 -18.15 2.16
C ALA A 110 -17.16 -18.24 0.64
N VAL A 111 -18.24 -18.89 0.17
CA VAL A 111 -18.53 -19.02 -1.25
C VAL A 111 -19.61 -18.02 -1.64
N VAL A 112 -19.30 -17.12 -2.58
CA VAL A 112 -20.26 -16.13 -3.07
C VAL A 112 -21.33 -16.82 -3.94
N VAL A 113 -22.59 -16.65 -3.55
CA VAL A 113 -23.77 -17.18 -4.25
C VAL A 113 -24.35 -16.12 -5.18
N GLU A 114 -24.51 -14.90 -4.66
CA GLU A 114 -25.15 -13.79 -5.37
C GLU A 114 -24.58 -12.45 -4.88
N THR A 115 -24.63 -11.42 -5.72
CA THR A 115 -24.22 -10.05 -5.38
C THR A 115 -25.40 -9.10 -5.58
N PHE A 116 -25.66 -8.25 -4.58
CA PHE A 116 -26.79 -7.33 -4.59
C PHE A 116 -26.35 -5.88 -4.86
N SER A 117 -27.18 -5.16 -5.62
CA SER A 117 -27.04 -3.70 -5.80
C SER A 117 -27.75 -2.89 -4.71
N THR A 118 -28.68 -3.51 -3.98
CA THR A 118 -29.49 -2.93 -2.91
C THR A 118 -29.67 -3.96 -1.81
N PHE A 119 -29.86 -3.54 -0.57
CA PHE A 119 -30.12 -4.47 0.53
C PHE A 119 -31.39 -5.29 0.25
N PRO A 120 -31.32 -6.63 0.30
CA PRO A 120 -32.43 -7.49 -0.12
C PRO A 120 -33.60 -7.42 0.87
N GLN A 121 -34.81 -7.57 0.35
CA GLN A 121 -36.03 -7.73 1.15
C GLN A 121 -36.10 -9.14 1.72
N ARG A 122 -36.92 -9.33 2.77
CA ARG A 122 -37.05 -10.62 3.47
C ARG A 122 -37.49 -11.75 2.54
N GLU A 123 -38.37 -11.45 1.58
CA GLU A 123 -38.89 -12.41 0.61
C GLU A 123 -37.81 -12.92 -0.35
N GLU A 124 -36.82 -12.06 -0.68
CA GLU A 124 -35.74 -12.40 -1.61
C GLU A 124 -34.73 -13.37 -0.99
N VAL A 125 -34.65 -13.42 0.35
CA VAL A 125 -33.75 -14.32 1.09
C VAL A 125 -34.49 -15.43 1.85
N TYR A 126 -35.80 -15.59 1.64
CA TYR A 126 -36.64 -16.50 2.43
C TYR A 126 -36.30 -17.98 2.24
N ASP A 127 -35.76 -18.38 1.10
CA ASP A 127 -35.46 -19.79 0.84
C ASP A 127 -34.10 -20.23 1.41
N TYR A 128 -33.30 -19.30 1.95
CA TYR A 128 -31.98 -19.59 2.48
C TYR A 128 -32.02 -19.93 3.97
N ASP A 129 -31.30 -20.99 4.33
CA ASP A 129 -31.13 -21.46 5.72
C ASP A 129 -30.12 -20.55 6.45
N PRO A 130 -30.53 -19.85 7.53
CA PRO A 130 -29.65 -18.98 8.32
C PRO A 130 -28.43 -19.69 8.93
N SER A 131 -28.43 -21.03 9.02
CA SER A 131 -27.29 -21.81 9.56
C SER A 131 -26.19 -22.05 8.52
N ARG A 132 -26.50 -21.81 7.24
CA ARG A 132 -25.60 -22.07 6.11
C ARG A 132 -25.32 -20.84 5.26
N TYR A 133 -26.22 -19.87 5.28
CA TYR A 133 -26.14 -18.68 4.45
C TYR A 133 -26.09 -17.41 5.30
N ARG A 134 -25.29 -16.47 4.86
CA ARG A 134 -25.12 -15.16 5.50
C ARG A 134 -25.13 -14.07 4.42
N LEU A 135 -25.51 -12.86 4.80
CA LEU A 135 -25.22 -11.68 4.01
C LEU A 135 -23.82 -11.20 4.38
N ARG A 136 -23.01 -10.82 3.40
CA ARG A 136 -21.70 -10.22 3.60
C ARG A 136 -21.67 -8.80 3.05
N LEU A 137 -21.46 -7.83 3.94
CA LEU A 137 -21.26 -6.43 3.60
C LEU A 137 -19.75 -6.11 3.70
N ILE A 138 -19.12 -5.92 2.55
CA ILE A 138 -17.71 -5.53 2.46
C ILE A 138 -17.66 -4.00 2.42
N ILE A 139 -16.85 -3.36 3.25
CA ILE A 139 -16.68 -1.90 3.29
C ILE A 139 -15.25 -1.45 3.55
N THR A 140 -14.96 -0.19 3.24
CA THR A 140 -13.67 0.45 3.49
C THR A 140 -13.57 0.97 4.93
N GLU A 141 -13.74 0.11 5.94
CA GLU A 141 -13.53 0.43 7.35
C GLU A 141 -12.18 -0.13 7.84
N PRO A 142 -11.15 0.71 8.06
CA PRO A 142 -9.81 0.25 8.42
C PRO A 142 -9.75 -0.55 9.72
N LYS A 143 -10.68 -0.33 10.66
CA LYS A 143 -10.71 -1.08 11.93
C LYS A 143 -11.09 -2.55 11.77
N LEU A 144 -11.65 -2.93 10.62
CA LEU A 144 -11.94 -4.32 10.26
C LEU A 144 -10.76 -5.02 9.56
N PHE A 145 -9.61 -4.35 9.45
CA PHE A 145 -8.39 -4.91 8.87
C PHE A 145 -7.38 -5.22 9.97
N LEU A 146 -6.91 -6.47 10.01
CA LEU A 146 -5.91 -6.93 10.97
C LEU A 146 -4.55 -7.05 10.25
N PRO A 147 -3.65 -6.06 10.37
CA PRO A 147 -2.43 -5.99 9.57
C PRO A 147 -1.39 -7.08 9.91
N ASN A 148 -1.48 -7.67 11.10
CA ASN A 148 -0.47 -8.57 11.66
C ASN A 148 -1.00 -10.01 11.88
N GLY A 149 -2.08 -10.39 11.19
CA GLY A 149 -2.76 -11.67 11.41
C GLY A 149 -3.95 -11.58 12.35
N ASP A 150 -4.62 -12.71 12.53
CA ASP A 150 -5.85 -12.86 13.32
C ASP A 150 -5.62 -13.43 14.74
N TYR A 151 -4.35 -13.49 15.17
CA TYR A 151 -3.90 -13.93 16.51
C TYR A 151 -4.15 -15.41 16.83
N PHE A 152 -4.80 -16.15 15.94
CA PHE A 152 -5.05 -17.60 16.07
C PHE A 152 -4.33 -18.42 15.01
N SER A 153 -4.14 -17.87 13.81
CA SER A 153 -3.24 -18.47 12.82
C SER A 153 -1.77 -18.16 13.14
N ASP A 154 -0.89 -19.13 12.88
CA ASP A 154 0.57 -18.92 12.96
C ASP A 154 1.08 -17.95 11.86
N GLU A 155 0.20 -17.57 10.92
CA GLU A 155 0.49 -16.70 9.80
C GLU A 155 0.40 -15.22 10.22
N LEU A 156 1.51 -14.49 10.13
CA LEU A 156 1.54 -13.02 10.32
C LEU A 156 1.03 -12.25 9.08
N GLU A 157 0.19 -12.89 8.27
CA GLU A 157 -0.37 -12.29 7.07
C GLU A 157 -1.62 -11.47 7.40
N PRO A 158 -1.92 -10.37 6.68
CA PRO A 158 -3.12 -9.61 6.95
C PRO A 158 -4.40 -10.41 6.77
N LYS A 159 -5.28 -10.29 7.76
CA LYS A 159 -6.60 -10.93 7.74
C LYS A 159 -7.68 -9.88 7.92
N ARG A 160 -8.91 -10.25 7.60
CA ARG A 160 -10.09 -9.42 7.93
C ARG A 160 -10.66 -9.83 9.28
N LEU A 161 -11.05 -8.84 10.08
CA LEU A 161 -11.94 -9.03 11.21
C LEU A 161 -13.39 -9.15 10.69
N LEU A 162 -14.15 -10.06 11.29
CA LEU A 162 -15.56 -10.28 10.95
C LEU A 162 -16.46 -9.67 12.04
N LEU A 163 -17.17 -8.59 11.74
CA LEU A 163 -18.19 -8.04 12.63
C LEU A 163 -19.56 -8.58 12.21
N ILE A 164 -20.16 -9.45 13.01
CA ILE A 164 -21.36 -10.21 12.62
C ILE A 164 -22.58 -9.69 13.39
N ASP A 165 -23.56 -9.12 12.69
CA ASP A 165 -24.90 -8.85 13.24
C ASP A 165 -25.72 -10.14 13.25
N MET A 166 -26.12 -10.57 14.44
CA MET A 166 -26.92 -11.78 14.61
C MET A 166 -28.42 -11.43 14.58
N PRO A 167 -29.29 -12.30 14.04
CA PRO A 167 -30.73 -12.17 14.18
C PRO A 167 -31.14 -12.00 15.65
N GLY A 168 -32.16 -11.18 15.92
CA GLY A 168 -32.61 -10.94 17.30
C GLY A 168 -33.42 -12.11 17.86
N TRP A 169 -33.14 -12.52 19.10
CA TRP A 169 -33.94 -13.55 19.77
C TRP A 169 -35.37 -13.07 20.06
N ASN A 170 -36.29 -14.02 20.24
CA ASN A 170 -37.75 -13.81 20.38
C ASN A 170 -38.39 -13.15 19.14
N SER A 171 -37.81 -13.31 17.95
CA SER A 171 -38.45 -12.89 16.71
C SER A 171 -39.62 -13.82 16.32
N GLY A 172 -39.69 -15.02 16.92
CA GLY A 172 -40.81 -15.96 16.85
C GLY A 172 -40.91 -16.80 15.57
N GLU A 173 -39.95 -16.68 14.65
CA GLU A 173 -40.11 -17.22 13.28
C GLU A 173 -38.86 -17.91 12.68
N ASP A 174 -37.68 -17.82 13.32
CA ASP A 174 -36.43 -18.38 12.79
C ASP A 174 -35.72 -19.27 13.85
N ASP A 175 -35.36 -20.50 13.49
CA ASP A 175 -34.80 -21.51 14.42
C ASP A 175 -33.51 -21.04 15.11
N ILE A 176 -32.71 -20.18 14.46
CA ILE A 176 -31.49 -19.60 15.06
C ILE A 176 -31.83 -18.57 16.14
N ALA A 177 -32.86 -17.76 15.95
CA ALA A 177 -33.28 -16.75 16.93
C ALA A 177 -33.88 -17.39 18.20
N GLU A 178 -34.38 -18.62 18.09
CA GLU A 178 -34.93 -19.39 19.22
C GLU A 178 -33.94 -20.45 19.75
N SER A 179 -32.77 -20.57 19.13
CA SER A 179 -31.74 -21.55 19.49
C SER A 179 -31.07 -21.26 20.84
N ASP A 180 -30.24 -22.20 21.30
CA ASP A 180 -29.48 -22.05 22.55
C ASP A 180 -28.50 -20.86 22.46
N ALA A 181 -28.16 -20.25 23.59
CA ALA A 181 -27.21 -19.15 23.61
C ALA A 181 -25.84 -19.59 23.08
N SER A 182 -25.47 -20.87 23.29
CA SER A 182 -24.26 -21.50 22.76
C SER A 182 -24.18 -21.47 21.21
N THR A 183 -25.30 -21.67 20.51
CA THR A 183 -25.37 -21.60 19.05
C THR A 183 -25.40 -20.17 18.52
N THR A 184 -25.82 -19.21 19.35
CA THR A 184 -25.78 -17.77 19.01
C THR A 184 -24.36 -17.20 19.19
N ILE A 185 -23.61 -17.73 20.17
CA ILE A 185 -22.22 -17.43 20.50
C ILE A 185 -21.20 -18.07 19.54
N ALA A 186 -21.65 -18.90 18.57
CA ALA A 186 -20.88 -19.81 17.72
C ALA A 186 -19.76 -19.21 16.82
N GLY A 187 -19.03 -18.20 17.26
CA GLY A 187 -17.72 -17.88 16.74
C GLY A 187 -16.71 -18.85 17.35
N HIS A 188 -15.98 -19.55 16.48
CA HIS A 188 -14.88 -20.42 16.90
C HIS A 188 -13.78 -19.59 17.60
N HIS A 189 -13.57 -18.35 17.17
CA HIS A 189 -12.55 -17.45 17.70
C HIS A 189 -13.11 -16.03 17.85
N ASN A 190 -13.09 -15.51 19.08
CA ASN A 190 -13.81 -14.30 19.44
C ASN A 190 -12.84 -13.18 19.85
N LEU A 191 -13.02 -11.99 19.26
CA LEU A 191 -12.42 -10.75 19.73
C LEU A 191 -13.19 -10.23 20.94
N ALA A 192 -14.51 -10.10 20.76
CA ALA A 192 -15.43 -9.60 21.77
C ALA A 192 -16.86 -9.98 21.41
N LEU A 193 -17.73 -10.04 22.40
CA LEU A 193 -19.18 -10.13 22.18
C LEU A 193 -19.84 -8.80 22.57
N VAL A 194 -20.73 -8.33 21.70
CA VAL A 194 -21.45 -7.06 21.85
C VAL A 194 -22.91 -7.36 22.14
N PHE A 195 -23.32 -7.20 23.39
CA PHE A 195 -24.69 -7.46 23.83
C PHE A 195 -25.49 -6.16 23.85
N VAL A 196 -26.50 -6.07 23.00
CA VAL A 196 -27.34 -4.89 22.84
C VAL A 196 -28.68 -5.10 23.53
N ILE A 197 -29.05 -4.17 24.41
CA ILE A 197 -30.30 -4.19 25.17
C ILE A 197 -30.93 -2.80 25.21
N ALA A 198 -32.26 -2.73 25.11
CA ALA A 198 -32.98 -1.47 25.32
C ALA A 198 -33.17 -1.20 26.83
N ALA A 199 -33.01 0.05 27.24
CA ALA A 199 -33.04 0.46 28.65
C ALA A 199 -34.34 0.08 29.38
N ASP A 200 -35.49 0.17 28.69
CA ASP A 200 -36.82 -0.16 29.21
C ASP A 200 -37.03 -1.67 29.45
N ARG A 201 -36.23 -2.51 28.79
CA ARG A 201 -36.32 -3.99 28.88
C ARG A 201 -35.29 -4.62 29.79
N LEU A 202 -34.48 -3.82 30.48
CA LEU A 202 -33.43 -4.29 31.37
C LEU A 202 -33.99 -5.18 32.50
N ASP A 203 -35.14 -4.82 33.04
CA ASP A 203 -35.80 -5.54 34.14
C ASP A 203 -36.73 -6.69 33.66
N GLY A 204 -36.76 -6.97 32.35
CA GLY A 204 -37.55 -8.07 31.80
C GLY A 204 -37.06 -9.44 32.28
N GLN A 205 -37.96 -10.29 32.79
CA GLN A 205 -37.63 -11.65 33.25
C GLN A 205 -37.01 -12.51 32.15
N ASN A 206 -37.51 -12.41 30.92
CA ASN A 206 -36.96 -13.13 29.77
C ASN A 206 -35.52 -12.71 29.47
N ASN A 207 -35.23 -11.41 29.50
CA ASN A 207 -33.87 -10.90 29.29
C ASN A 207 -32.94 -11.28 30.44
N HIS A 208 -33.45 -11.47 31.66
CA HIS A 208 -32.67 -12.01 32.76
C HIS A 208 -32.25 -13.46 32.53
N ALA A 209 -33.21 -14.33 32.21
CA ALA A 209 -32.92 -15.73 31.92
C ALA A 209 -31.94 -15.87 30.74
N ARG A 210 -32.21 -15.15 29.64
CA ARG A 210 -31.34 -15.16 28.45
C ARG A 210 -29.94 -14.62 28.72
N LEU A 211 -29.79 -13.57 29.53
CA LEU A 211 -28.47 -13.07 29.91
C LEU A 211 -27.69 -14.11 30.73
N GLY A 212 -28.35 -14.86 31.61
CA GLY A 212 -27.72 -15.95 32.37
C GLY A 212 -27.25 -17.10 31.46
N GLU A 213 -28.13 -17.59 30.59
CA GLU A 213 -27.79 -18.61 29.57
C GLU A 213 -26.62 -18.16 28.69
N PHE A 214 -26.66 -16.89 28.27
CA PHE A 214 -25.61 -16.27 27.48
C PHE A 214 -24.27 -16.19 28.22
N LEU A 215 -24.25 -15.69 29.45
CA LEU A 215 -23.02 -15.60 30.22
C LEU A 215 -22.41 -16.98 30.52
N ASN A 216 -23.26 -18.00 30.70
CA ASN A 216 -22.80 -19.38 30.85
C ASN A 216 -22.06 -19.87 29.60
N ALA A 217 -22.65 -19.70 28.42
CA ALA A 217 -22.01 -20.08 27.17
C ALA A 217 -20.82 -19.17 26.79
N PHE A 218 -20.83 -17.91 27.23
CA PHE A 218 -19.72 -16.95 27.07
C PHE A 218 -18.48 -17.40 27.85
N ALA A 219 -18.65 -17.97 29.04
CA ALA A 219 -17.54 -18.41 29.88
C ALA A 219 -16.71 -19.54 29.27
N ASP A 220 -17.35 -20.38 28.45
CA ASP A 220 -16.71 -21.52 27.78
C ASP A 220 -16.17 -21.17 26.37
N ALA A 221 -16.34 -19.93 25.90
CA ALA A 221 -15.97 -19.52 24.54
C ALA A 221 -14.50 -19.10 24.43
N ASP A 222 -13.90 -19.35 23.25
CA ASP A 222 -12.51 -19.00 22.97
C ASP A 222 -12.36 -17.51 22.58
N PHE A 223 -11.62 -16.76 23.39
CA PHE A 223 -11.32 -15.34 23.15
C PHE A 223 -9.83 -15.09 22.90
N VAL A 224 -9.53 -14.04 22.12
CA VAL A 224 -8.19 -13.44 22.14
C VAL A 224 -8.00 -12.74 23.48
N GLY A 225 -7.09 -13.25 24.31
CA GLY A 225 -6.84 -12.68 25.63
C GLY A 225 -7.97 -13.00 26.62
N LEU A 226 -8.42 -12.00 27.36
CA LEU A 226 -9.49 -12.17 28.35
C LEU A 226 -10.87 -12.13 27.67
N PRO A 227 -11.84 -12.94 28.16
CA PRO A 227 -13.24 -12.83 27.75
C PRO A 227 -13.74 -11.39 27.77
N THR A 228 -14.09 -10.86 26.61
CA THR A 228 -14.42 -9.43 26.43
C THR A 228 -15.90 -9.26 26.06
N LEU A 229 -16.64 -8.60 26.94
CA LEU A 229 -18.07 -8.33 26.81
C LEU A 229 -18.34 -6.83 26.77
N ILE A 230 -18.96 -6.36 25.69
CA ILE A 230 -19.38 -4.97 25.53
C ILE A 230 -20.90 -4.93 25.60
N ILE A 231 -21.44 -4.27 26.62
CA ILE A 231 -22.89 -4.04 26.75
C ILE A 231 -23.23 -2.69 26.14
N VAL A 232 -24.12 -2.67 25.17
CA VAL A 232 -24.68 -1.43 24.63
C VAL A 232 -26.13 -1.31 25.08
N ILE A 233 -26.39 -0.35 25.96
CA ILE A 233 -27.72 -0.04 26.49
C ILE A 233 -28.32 1.09 25.65
N THR A 234 -29.18 0.74 24.70
CA THR A 234 -29.82 1.68 23.78
C THR A 234 -31.07 2.30 24.39
N GLN A 235 -31.59 3.37 23.77
CA GLN A 235 -32.80 4.08 24.23
C GLN A 235 -32.68 4.53 25.69
N CYS A 236 -31.47 4.97 26.08
CA CYS A 236 -31.15 5.38 27.43
C CYS A 236 -30.88 6.89 27.49
N PRO A 237 -31.89 7.71 27.84
CA PRO A 237 -31.72 9.14 27.95
C PRO A 237 -30.61 9.51 28.93
N GLN A 238 -29.89 10.60 28.66
CA GLN A 238 -28.71 11.04 29.41
C GLN A 238 -28.89 11.03 30.95
N PRO A 239 -30.02 11.47 31.52
CA PRO A 239 -30.22 11.48 32.98
C PRO A 239 -30.20 10.08 33.62
N ASP A 240 -30.51 9.03 32.86
CA ASP A 240 -30.61 7.66 33.37
C ASP A 240 -29.36 6.82 33.11
N GLN A 241 -28.45 7.26 32.23
CA GLN A 241 -27.30 6.49 31.76
C GLN A 241 -26.40 5.97 32.89
N GLU A 242 -26.02 6.83 33.85
CA GLU A 242 -25.15 6.43 34.96
C GLU A 242 -25.84 5.38 35.85
N ARG A 243 -27.07 5.67 36.27
CA ARG A 243 -27.87 4.79 37.14
C ARG A 243 -28.09 3.41 36.50
N ILE A 244 -28.41 3.39 35.21
CA ILE A 244 -28.67 2.15 34.47
C ILE A 244 -27.39 1.36 34.23
N THR A 245 -26.27 2.04 33.94
CA THR A 245 -24.96 1.42 33.75
C THR A 245 -24.47 0.73 35.02
N VAL A 246 -24.55 1.41 36.18
CA VAL A 246 -24.17 0.83 37.48
C VAL A 246 -25.00 -0.42 37.76
N ARG A 247 -26.32 -0.34 37.59
CA ARG A 247 -27.22 -1.47 37.79
C ARG A 247 -26.88 -2.66 36.89
N MET A 248 -26.64 -2.42 35.61
CA MET A 248 -26.31 -3.49 34.65
C MET A 248 -24.97 -4.14 35.00
N ARG A 249 -23.97 -3.34 35.39
CA ARG A 249 -22.67 -3.83 35.85
C ARG A 249 -22.80 -4.72 37.08
N GLU A 250 -23.49 -4.26 38.12
CA GLU A 250 -23.71 -5.04 39.35
C GLU A 250 -24.38 -6.39 39.04
N ARG A 251 -25.36 -6.38 38.12
CA ARG A 251 -26.06 -7.59 37.71
C ARG A 251 -25.18 -8.58 36.98
N ILE A 252 -24.41 -8.13 35.97
CA ILE A 252 -23.50 -9.02 35.22
C ILE A 252 -22.44 -9.60 36.16
N MET A 253 -21.83 -8.75 36.99
CA MET A 253 -20.82 -9.21 37.94
C MET A 253 -21.39 -10.18 38.98
N SER A 254 -22.64 -9.98 39.43
CA SER A 254 -23.31 -10.94 40.29
C SER A 254 -23.55 -12.29 39.59
N LEU A 255 -24.02 -12.28 38.34
CA LEU A 255 -24.23 -13.50 37.57
C LEU A 255 -22.90 -14.25 37.36
N TRP A 256 -21.86 -13.53 36.94
CA TRP A 256 -20.53 -14.06 36.67
C TRP A 256 -19.89 -14.69 37.92
N ALA A 257 -19.83 -13.93 39.01
CA ALA A 257 -19.13 -14.35 40.22
C ALA A 257 -19.93 -15.35 41.06
N ASN A 258 -21.24 -15.13 41.23
CA ASN A 258 -22.03 -15.88 42.20
C ASN A 258 -22.78 -17.07 41.58
N GLU A 259 -23.27 -16.94 40.35
CA GLU A 259 -24.07 -17.99 39.71
C GLU A 259 -23.20 -18.91 38.85
N LEU A 260 -22.24 -18.33 38.11
CA LEU A 260 -21.31 -19.09 37.26
C LEU A 260 -19.99 -19.46 37.96
N ASN A 261 -19.74 -18.92 39.16
CA ASN A 261 -18.55 -19.18 39.95
C ASN A 261 -17.22 -18.93 39.19
N GLN A 262 -17.21 -17.86 38.38
CA GLN A 262 -16.04 -17.40 37.62
C GLN A 262 -15.31 -16.27 38.38
N ASP A 263 -14.03 -16.05 38.09
CA ASP A 263 -13.29 -14.94 38.70
C ASP A 263 -13.72 -13.60 38.08
N PRO A 264 -14.14 -12.60 38.87
CA PRO A 264 -14.45 -11.26 38.36
C PRO A 264 -13.30 -10.59 37.60
N GLU A 265 -12.04 -10.93 37.90
CA GLU A 265 -10.86 -10.38 37.23
C GLU A 265 -10.65 -10.96 35.82
N GLU A 266 -11.26 -12.09 35.50
CA GLU A 266 -11.15 -12.74 34.19
C GLU A 266 -12.11 -12.14 33.14
N LEU A 267 -13.09 -11.34 33.55
CA LEU A 267 -14.06 -10.70 32.65
C LEU A 267 -13.67 -9.26 32.32
N CYS A 268 -13.38 -8.99 31.04
CA CYS A 268 -13.28 -7.63 30.52
C CYS A 268 -14.67 -7.09 30.17
N LEU A 269 -15.31 -6.39 31.10
CA LEU A 269 -16.66 -5.83 30.94
C LEU A 269 -16.64 -4.33 30.63
N GLN A 270 -17.18 -3.95 29.47
CA GLN A 270 -17.41 -2.57 29.08
C GLN A 270 -18.90 -2.29 28.94
N LEU A 271 -19.35 -1.11 29.37
CA LEU A 271 -20.76 -0.71 29.26
C LEU A 271 -20.86 0.67 28.60
N LEU A 272 -21.76 0.78 27.63
CA LEU A 272 -22.05 1.99 26.88
C LEU A 272 -23.55 2.23 26.91
N ALA A 273 -24.01 3.26 27.61
CA ALA A 273 -25.40 3.67 27.61
C ALA A 273 -25.60 4.84 26.64
N VAL A 274 -26.60 4.76 25.78
CA VAL A 274 -26.75 5.69 24.66
C VAL A 274 -28.20 5.86 24.23
N ASP A 275 -28.55 7.08 23.81
CA ASP A 275 -29.75 7.37 23.05
C ASP A 275 -29.39 8.01 21.70
N PHE A 276 -29.44 7.20 20.64
CA PHE A 276 -29.14 7.65 19.27
C PHE A 276 -30.14 8.66 18.71
N ALA A 277 -31.29 8.87 19.36
CA ALA A 277 -32.25 9.90 18.97
C ALA A 277 -31.87 11.28 19.52
N GLU A 278 -31.13 11.34 20.63
CA GLU A 278 -30.78 12.58 21.34
C GLU A 278 -29.31 12.99 21.16
N LEU A 279 -28.47 12.10 20.64
CA LEU A 279 -27.05 12.32 20.41
C LEU A 279 -26.76 13.47 19.43
N SER A 280 -25.86 14.37 19.83
CA SER A 280 -25.26 15.34 18.91
C SER A 280 -24.17 14.69 18.03
N PRO A 281 -23.76 15.32 16.90
CA PRO A 281 -22.70 14.80 16.05
C PRO A 281 -21.35 14.61 16.76
N GLU A 282 -21.00 15.50 17.70
CA GLU A 282 -19.75 15.41 18.47
C GLU A 282 -19.78 14.22 19.44
N GLU A 283 -20.91 14.02 20.13
CA GLU A 283 -21.09 12.89 21.03
C GLU A 283 -21.15 11.55 20.27
N LEU A 284 -21.67 11.55 19.04
CA LEU A 284 -21.67 10.38 18.18
C LEU A 284 -20.24 9.97 17.78
N VAL A 285 -19.38 10.94 17.44
CA VAL A 285 -17.95 10.67 17.17
C VAL A 285 -17.28 10.10 18.42
N ALA A 286 -17.49 10.72 19.59
CA ALA A 286 -16.94 10.23 20.85
C ALA A 286 -17.43 8.80 21.20
N PHE A 287 -18.70 8.50 20.95
CA PHE A 287 -19.27 7.16 21.10
C PHE A 287 -18.58 6.15 20.18
N ARG A 288 -18.41 6.48 18.89
CA ARG A 288 -17.71 5.62 17.92
C ARG A 288 -16.29 5.31 18.37
N ASP A 289 -15.53 6.33 18.76
CA ASP A 289 -14.14 6.17 19.19
C ASP A 289 -14.04 5.30 20.44
N THR A 290 -14.95 5.51 21.40
CA THR A 290 -15.00 4.71 22.63
C THR A 290 -15.36 3.25 22.33
N PHE A 291 -16.39 3.02 21.50
CA PHE A 291 -16.81 1.68 21.10
C PHE A 291 -15.67 0.91 20.42
N TRP A 292 -15.03 1.53 19.44
CA TRP A 292 -13.92 0.90 18.72
C TRP A 292 -12.70 0.66 19.60
N THR A 293 -12.42 1.57 20.53
CA THR A 293 -11.35 1.39 21.53
C THR A 293 -11.60 0.15 22.37
N TYR A 294 -12.84 -0.03 22.85
CA TYR A 294 -13.21 -1.21 23.64
C TYR A 294 -13.20 -2.50 22.82
N LEU A 295 -13.73 -2.46 21.60
CA LEU A 295 -13.78 -3.64 20.74
C LEU A 295 -12.39 -4.14 20.39
N MET A 296 -11.46 -3.24 20.10
CA MET A 296 -10.13 -3.59 19.63
C MET A 296 -9.09 -3.72 20.75
N ALA A 297 -9.45 -3.41 22.00
CA ALA A 297 -8.56 -3.53 23.16
C ALA A 297 -7.84 -4.91 23.27
N PRO A 298 -8.48 -6.05 22.97
CA PRO A 298 -7.81 -7.36 23.08
C PRO A 298 -6.66 -7.56 22.08
N VAL A 299 -6.70 -6.89 20.92
CA VAL A 299 -5.69 -6.98 19.86
C VAL A 299 -4.73 -5.78 19.84
N HIS A 300 -5.11 -4.66 20.44
CA HIS A 300 -4.31 -3.44 20.52
C HIS A 300 -3.55 -3.32 21.86
N GLN A 301 -2.41 -3.99 21.97
CA GLN A 301 -1.30 -3.49 22.80
C GLN A 301 -0.37 -2.63 21.95
N GLU A 302 -0.92 -1.52 21.47
CA GLU A 302 -0.31 -0.22 21.14
C GLU A 302 -1.17 0.45 20.05
N PRO A 303 -1.58 1.72 20.23
CA PRO A 303 -2.27 2.47 19.19
C PRO A 303 -1.27 2.66 18.05
N THR A 304 -1.42 1.90 16.98
CA THR A 304 -0.75 2.27 15.73
C THR A 304 -1.30 3.62 15.32
N SER A 305 -0.35 4.53 15.13
CA SER A 305 -0.51 5.96 14.89
C SER A 305 -1.32 6.24 13.60
N PRO A 306 -1.60 7.52 13.28
CA PRO A 306 -2.81 7.98 12.57
C PRO A 306 -3.08 7.22 11.27
N GLU A 307 -4.37 7.02 10.96
CA GLU A 307 -4.92 6.45 9.72
C GLU A 307 -3.87 6.30 8.61
N THR A 308 -3.10 5.22 8.66
CA THR A 308 -2.10 4.96 7.63
C THR A 308 -2.87 4.50 6.41
N HIS A 309 -2.64 5.16 5.28
CA HIS A 309 -3.27 4.79 4.03
C HIS A 309 -3.04 3.28 3.81
N PRO A 310 -4.03 2.49 3.36
CA PRO A 310 -3.88 1.02 3.21
C PRO A 310 -2.62 0.59 2.42
N TRP A 311 -2.15 1.45 1.51
CA TRP A 311 -0.90 1.25 0.79
C TRP A 311 0.35 1.22 1.67
N SER A 312 0.41 1.96 2.78
CA SER A 312 1.56 1.94 3.70
C SER A 312 1.74 0.56 4.30
N SER A 313 0.66 -0.06 4.80
CA SER A 313 0.70 -1.44 5.31
C SER A 313 1.13 -2.44 4.22
N LEU A 314 0.60 -2.29 3.01
CA LEU A 314 0.96 -3.15 1.88
C LEU A 314 2.43 -3.01 1.46
N ILE A 315 2.97 -1.79 1.45
CA ILE A 315 4.38 -1.54 1.10
C ILE A 315 5.30 -2.09 2.19
N CYS A 316 4.95 -1.94 3.47
CA CYS A 316 5.73 -2.49 4.58
C CYS A 316 5.88 -4.02 4.54
N GLN A 317 4.99 -4.72 3.83
CA GLN A 317 5.02 -6.18 3.65
C GLN A 317 5.72 -6.63 2.36
N TRP A 318 6.29 -5.70 1.58
CA TRP A 318 7.11 -6.07 0.43
C TRP A 318 8.30 -6.89 0.90
N ASN A 319 8.43 -8.11 0.37
CA ASN A 319 9.62 -8.93 0.56
C ASN A 319 10.85 -8.28 -0.07
N ASN A 320 12.05 -8.79 0.25
CA ASN A 320 13.31 -8.26 -0.27
C ASN A 320 13.36 -8.13 -1.81
N ASP A 321 12.63 -8.96 -2.54
CA ASP A 321 12.58 -8.93 -4.01
C ASP A 321 11.76 -7.74 -4.56
N LYS A 322 10.82 -7.23 -3.76
CA LYS A 322 9.99 -6.05 -4.05
C LYS A 322 10.54 -4.77 -3.41
N ASP A 323 11.69 -4.82 -2.73
CA ASP A 323 12.34 -3.62 -2.21
C ASP A 323 13.09 -2.88 -3.34
N PRO A 324 12.73 -1.62 -3.68
CA PRO A 324 13.43 -0.85 -4.71
C PRO A 324 14.79 -0.30 -4.24
N ARG A 325 15.08 -0.22 -2.93
CA ARG A 325 16.29 0.44 -2.40
C ARG A 325 17.60 -0.12 -2.95
N PRO A 326 17.80 -1.45 -3.08
CA PRO A 326 19.01 -2.00 -3.71
C PRO A 326 19.19 -1.57 -5.17
N TYR A 327 18.09 -1.32 -5.90
CA TYR A 327 18.11 -0.86 -7.28
C TYR A 327 18.49 0.63 -7.36
N LEU A 328 17.98 1.44 -6.43
CA LEU A 328 18.31 2.87 -6.31
C LEU A 328 19.80 3.06 -5.98
N LEU A 329 20.31 2.29 -5.00
CA LEU A 329 21.73 2.30 -4.63
C LEU A 329 22.63 1.88 -5.79
N HIS A 330 22.20 0.89 -6.57
CA HIS A 330 22.93 0.49 -7.76
C HIS A 330 23.00 1.62 -8.79
N ALA A 331 21.88 2.28 -9.11
CA ALA A 331 21.85 3.41 -10.04
C ALA A 331 22.76 4.57 -9.59
N ALA A 332 22.76 4.90 -8.29
CA ALA A 332 23.65 5.91 -7.72
C ALA A 332 25.12 5.53 -7.91
N LYS A 333 25.48 4.27 -7.61
CA LYS A 333 26.83 3.76 -7.81
C LYS A 333 27.29 3.85 -9.26
N GLN A 334 26.42 3.54 -10.22
CA GLN A 334 26.75 3.63 -11.65
C GLN A 334 27.05 5.06 -12.09
N LEU A 335 26.28 6.05 -11.61
CA LEU A 335 26.55 7.46 -11.91
C LEU A 335 27.88 7.91 -11.29
N GLU A 336 28.17 7.49 -10.07
CA GLU A 336 29.45 7.82 -9.41
C GLU A 336 30.64 7.17 -10.13
N GLU A 337 30.53 5.91 -10.54
CA GLU A 337 31.54 5.24 -11.38
C GLU A 337 31.77 6.00 -12.70
N ALA A 338 30.70 6.46 -13.36
CA ALA A 338 30.80 7.27 -14.57
C ALA A 338 31.53 8.61 -14.33
N ARG A 339 31.23 9.29 -13.22
CA ARG A 339 31.91 10.55 -12.82
C ARG A 339 33.39 10.31 -12.55
N MET A 340 33.72 9.27 -11.78
CA MET A 340 35.11 8.89 -11.51
C MET A 340 35.89 8.58 -12.78
N LEU A 341 35.29 7.83 -13.72
CA LEU A 341 35.91 7.52 -15.00
C LEU A 341 36.18 8.79 -15.82
N LEU A 342 35.21 9.71 -15.92
CA LEU A 342 35.40 10.99 -16.63
C LEU A 342 36.44 11.90 -15.98
N ALA A 343 36.50 11.92 -14.64
CA ALA A 343 37.52 12.67 -13.91
C ALA A 343 38.93 12.13 -14.15
N ARG A 344 39.07 10.80 -14.26
CA ARG A 344 40.34 10.16 -14.64
C ARG A 344 40.67 10.35 -16.12
N ALA A 345 39.67 10.43 -16.98
CA ALA A 345 39.84 10.56 -18.42
C ALA A 345 40.48 11.89 -18.86
N SER A 346 40.33 12.97 -18.08
CA SER A 346 40.94 14.26 -18.37
C SER A 346 41.38 14.99 -17.11
N THR A 347 42.66 15.33 -17.01
CA THR A 347 43.19 16.22 -15.95
C THR A 347 42.96 17.69 -16.34
N ASP A 348 42.39 18.50 -15.44
CA ASP A 348 42.09 19.93 -15.61
C ASP A 348 41.29 20.29 -16.89
N SER A 349 40.42 19.37 -17.33
CA SER A 349 39.54 19.53 -18.51
C SER A 349 40.24 19.89 -19.84
N LYS A 350 41.57 19.69 -19.93
CA LYS A 350 42.38 20.11 -21.09
C LYS A 350 43.53 19.15 -21.42
N CYS A 351 43.57 17.97 -20.81
CA CYS A 351 44.62 16.99 -21.05
C CYS A 351 44.11 15.55 -20.85
N PHE A 352 44.00 14.80 -21.94
CA PHE A 352 43.51 13.42 -21.93
C PHE A 352 44.60 12.37 -21.64
N LEU A 353 45.87 12.66 -22.00
CA LEU A 353 47.03 11.81 -21.71
C LEU A 353 48.18 12.65 -21.13
N PRO A 354 48.15 13.00 -19.83
CA PRO A 354 49.16 13.82 -19.20
C PRO A 354 50.56 13.19 -19.32
N GLY A 355 51.54 14.00 -19.71
CA GLY A 355 52.92 13.56 -19.87
C GLY A 355 53.20 12.72 -21.13
N MET A 356 52.24 12.53 -22.04
CA MET A 356 52.47 11.87 -23.33
C MET A 356 52.59 12.89 -24.46
N ASN A 357 53.51 12.65 -25.40
CA ASN A 357 53.70 13.46 -26.60
C ASN A 357 54.32 12.61 -27.72
N MET A 358 54.36 13.15 -28.94
CA MET A 358 54.90 12.44 -30.10
C MET A 358 56.39 12.09 -29.98
N HIS A 359 57.18 12.89 -29.25
CA HIS A 359 58.60 12.57 -29.03
C HIS A 359 58.82 11.25 -28.28
N ARG A 360 57.92 10.87 -27.36
CA ARG A 360 57.97 9.59 -26.63
C ARG A 360 57.60 8.39 -27.49
N LEU A 361 57.11 8.62 -28.70
CA LEU A 361 56.61 7.62 -29.65
C LEU A 361 57.52 7.50 -30.89
N ILE A 362 58.60 8.27 -30.98
CA ILE A 362 59.55 8.23 -32.09
C ILE A 362 60.15 6.82 -32.24
N GLY A 363 60.22 6.34 -33.48
CA GLY A 363 60.78 5.03 -33.83
C GLY A 363 59.83 3.85 -33.67
N LEU A 364 58.60 4.07 -33.20
CA LEU A 364 57.53 3.09 -33.21
C LEU A 364 56.77 3.12 -34.54
N ASP A 365 56.29 1.96 -34.98
CA ASP A 365 55.32 1.87 -36.07
C ASP A 365 53.90 2.21 -35.58
N THR A 366 52.97 2.38 -36.50
CA THR A 366 51.57 2.73 -36.18
C THR A 366 50.94 1.76 -35.16
N ALA A 367 51.16 0.46 -35.31
CA ALA A 367 50.61 -0.54 -34.40
C ALA A 367 51.17 -0.39 -32.97
N ALA A 368 52.49 -0.24 -32.83
CA ALA A 368 53.12 -0.06 -31.53
C ALA A 368 52.77 1.28 -30.87
N ILE A 369 52.54 2.34 -31.66
CA ILE A 369 51.99 3.62 -31.16
C ILE A 369 50.61 3.40 -30.54
N GLN A 370 49.70 2.78 -31.29
CA GLN A 370 48.31 2.56 -30.86
C GLN A 370 48.25 1.71 -29.59
N THR A 371 48.98 0.58 -29.54
CA THR A 371 49.06 -0.28 -28.35
C THR A 371 49.56 0.50 -27.13
N ARG A 372 50.64 1.26 -27.30
CA ARG A 372 51.22 2.02 -26.18
C ARG A 372 50.28 3.11 -25.66
N LEU A 373 49.58 3.80 -26.55
CA LEU A 373 48.62 4.84 -26.16
C LEU A 373 47.41 4.24 -25.42
N LEU A 374 46.86 3.13 -25.92
CA LEU A 374 45.77 2.41 -25.27
C LEU A 374 46.18 1.84 -23.90
N ASP A 375 47.40 1.32 -23.76
CA ASP A 375 47.90 0.79 -22.48
C ASP A 375 48.05 1.88 -21.42
N ILE A 376 48.44 3.09 -21.82
CA ILE A 376 48.58 4.23 -20.91
C ILE A 376 47.20 4.77 -20.54
N TRP A 377 46.30 4.86 -21.52
CA TRP A 377 44.90 5.24 -21.30
C TRP A 377 44.21 4.31 -20.29
N ARG A 378 44.32 3.00 -20.47
CA ARG A 378 43.74 2.00 -19.55
C ARG A 378 44.35 2.07 -18.15
N ARG A 379 45.68 2.24 -18.06
CA ARG A 379 46.35 2.48 -16.77
C ARG A 379 45.86 3.73 -16.06
N GLN A 380 45.61 4.82 -16.79
CA GLN A 380 45.07 6.06 -16.23
C GLN A 380 43.64 5.89 -15.73
N LEU A 381 42.79 5.19 -16.46
CA LEU A 381 41.43 4.88 -16.05
C LEU A 381 41.36 3.85 -14.90
N GLN A 382 42.45 3.10 -14.69
CA GLN A 382 42.54 1.96 -13.78
C GLN A 382 41.59 0.82 -14.20
N CYS A 383 41.51 0.55 -15.50
CA CYS A 383 40.74 -0.57 -16.05
C CYS A 383 41.66 -1.57 -16.77
N HIS A 384 41.24 -2.84 -16.82
CA HIS A 384 41.99 -3.91 -17.46
C HIS A 384 41.64 -4.06 -18.95
N ASP A 385 40.37 -3.80 -19.32
CA ASP A 385 39.87 -3.87 -20.68
C ASP A 385 38.72 -2.89 -20.94
N ALA A 386 38.24 -2.86 -22.18
CA ALA A 386 37.12 -2.04 -22.61
C ALA A 386 35.75 -2.61 -22.18
N GLU A 387 35.68 -3.92 -21.91
CA GLU A 387 34.47 -4.59 -21.45
C GLU A 387 34.08 -4.10 -20.06
N PHE A 388 35.06 -3.91 -19.16
CA PHE A 388 34.84 -3.30 -17.84
C PHE A 388 34.15 -1.93 -17.92
N ILE A 389 34.58 -1.05 -18.83
CA ILE A 389 33.97 0.27 -19.02
C ILE A 389 32.54 0.13 -19.56
N ALA A 390 32.32 -0.80 -20.49
CA ALA A 390 30.99 -1.04 -21.05
C ALA A 390 30.03 -1.59 -19.98
N GLU A 391 30.46 -2.53 -19.16
CA GLU A 391 29.68 -3.12 -18.07
C GLU A 391 29.30 -2.10 -17.00
N SER A 392 30.26 -1.32 -16.50
CA SER A 392 30.01 -0.26 -15.50
C SER A 392 28.97 0.77 -15.96
N LEU A 393 28.91 1.03 -17.27
CA LEU A 393 28.00 2.02 -17.86
C LEU A 393 26.70 1.43 -18.43
N THR A 394 26.46 0.13 -18.29
CA THR A 394 25.25 -0.54 -18.82
C THR A 394 24.12 -0.54 -17.80
N VAL A 395 22.94 -0.09 -18.22
CA VAL A 395 21.72 -0.09 -17.40
C VAL A 395 21.11 -1.50 -17.41
N SER A 396 21.32 -2.28 -16.35
CA SER A 396 21.06 -3.73 -16.39
C SER A 396 19.88 -4.21 -15.55
N ARG A 397 19.48 -3.49 -14.50
CA ARG A 397 18.51 -4.01 -13.51
C ARG A 397 17.08 -3.57 -13.81
N GLN A 398 16.23 -4.52 -14.16
CA GLN A 398 14.78 -4.33 -14.26
C GLN A 398 14.09 -4.87 -13.02
N LEU A 399 13.02 -4.19 -12.59
CA LEU A 399 12.06 -4.77 -11.66
C LEU A 399 11.24 -5.85 -12.39
N THR A 400 10.77 -6.86 -11.66
CA THR A 400 9.89 -7.89 -12.23
C THR A 400 8.57 -7.28 -12.72
N ASN A 401 7.91 -7.94 -13.68
CA ASN A 401 6.71 -7.38 -14.33
C ASN A 401 5.51 -7.22 -13.38
N ASP A 402 5.45 -8.04 -12.33
CA ASP A 402 4.45 -8.03 -11.27
C ASP A 402 4.72 -6.94 -10.21
N HIS A 403 5.93 -6.37 -10.17
CA HIS A 403 6.28 -5.33 -9.22
C HIS A 403 5.38 -4.08 -9.39
N PRO A 404 4.79 -3.51 -8.32
CA PRO A 404 3.91 -2.33 -8.42
C PRO A 404 4.58 -1.12 -9.10
N LEU A 405 5.86 -0.88 -8.79
CA LEU A 405 6.70 0.16 -9.40
C LEU A 405 7.26 -0.16 -10.81
N ASN A 406 6.98 -1.32 -11.41
CA ASN A 406 7.60 -1.72 -12.69
C ASN A 406 7.39 -0.69 -13.81
N VAL A 407 6.17 -0.15 -13.94
CA VAL A 407 5.84 0.84 -14.98
C VAL A 407 6.64 2.13 -14.76
N TRP A 408 6.70 2.62 -13.52
CA TRP A 408 7.51 3.78 -13.17
C TRP A 408 9.00 3.55 -13.45
N TRP A 409 9.52 2.38 -13.07
CA TRP A 409 10.92 2.04 -13.29
C TRP A 409 11.28 1.99 -14.78
N SER A 410 10.45 1.32 -15.58
CA SER A 410 10.70 1.11 -17.01
C SER A 410 10.45 2.35 -17.87
N HIS A 411 9.48 3.19 -17.53
CA HIS A 411 9.07 4.33 -18.37
C HIS A 411 9.68 5.66 -17.93
N TYR A 412 10.17 5.75 -16.69
CA TYR A 412 10.75 6.97 -16.17
C TYR A 412 12.19 6.76 -15.67
N TRP A 413 12.42 5.82 -14.75
CA TRP A 413 13.73 5.71 -14.11
C TRP A 413 14.84 5.24 -15.07
N LEU A 414 14.66 4.07 -15.70
CA LEU A 414 15.67 3.48 -16.59
C LEU A 414 15.96 4.36 -17.81
N PRO A 415 14.98 4.96 -18.52
CA PRO A 415 15.26 5.83 -19.65
C PRO A 415 16.06 7.08 -19.27
N ASN A 416 15.77 7.70 -18.12
CA ASN A 416 16.52 8.87 -17.68
C ASN A 416 17.94 8.51 -17.20
N LEU A 417 18.11 7.36 -16.55
CA LEU A 417 19.43 6.83 -16.19
C LEU A 417 20.27 6.53 -17.44
N ASP A 418 19.66 5.86 -18.44
CA ASP A 418 20.33 5.57 -19.69
C ASP A 418 20.73 6.85 -20.43
N HIS A 419 19.84 7.85 -20.42
CA HIS A 419 20.12 9.15 -21.01
C HIS A 419 21.29 9.88 -20.33
N ALA A 420 21.40 9.81 -19.00
CA ALA A 420 22.51 10.41 -18.27
C ALA A 420 23.85 9.72 -18.58
N LEU A 421 23.84 8.39 -18.77
CA LEU A 421 25.04 7.59 -19.04
C LEU A 421 25.45 7.54 -20.52
N ALA A 422 24.52 7.76 -21.46
CA ALA A 422 24.77 7.62 -22.90
C ALA A 422 25.90 8.52 -23.43
N PRO A 423 25.99 9.82 -23.04
CA PRO A 423 27.10 10.68 -23.44
C PRO A 423 28.47 10.16 -22.96
N THR A 424 28.55 9.63 -21.74
CA THR A 424 29.77 9.02 -21.19
C THR A 424 30.21 7.80 -22.01
N ARG A 425 29.27 6.90 -22.37
CA ARG A 425 29.56 5.76 -23.25
C ARG A 425 30.07 6.20 -24.61
N ARG A 426 29.46 7.24 -25.19
CA ARG A 426 29.89 7.81 -26.48
C ARG A 426 31.30 8.37 -26.40
N PHE A 427 31.61 9.11 -25.33
CA PHE A 427 32.93 9.68 -25.08
C PHE A 427 34.01 8.58 -25.03
N PHE A 428 33.82 7.52 -24.25
CA PHE A 428 34.82 6.45 -24.15
C PHE A 428 35.03 5.71 -25.47
N LYS A 429 33.96 5.47 -26.23
CA LYS A 429 34.08 4.89 -27.58
C LYS A 429 34.86 5.80 -28.54
N GLN A 430 34.63 7.11 -28.49
CA GLN A 430 35.41 8.05 -29.29
C GLN A 430 36.86 8.14 -28.82
N ALA A 431 37.12 8.10 -27.51
CA ALA A 431 38.47 8.13 -26.96
C ALA A 431 39.33 6.99 -27.53
N GLU A 432 38.81 5.76 -27.51
CA GLU A 432 39.51 4.62 -28.13
C GLU A 432 39.73 4.83 -29.63
N THR A 433 38.71 5.33 -30.34
CA THR A 433 38.81 5.63 -31.78
C THR A 433 39.89 6.68 -32.08
N ALA A 434 39.93 7.76 -31.30
CA ALA A 434 40.91 8.84 -31.45
C ALA A 434 42.34 8.35 -31.18
N LEU A 435 42.52 7.49 -30.17
CA LEU A 435 43.83 6.90 -29.87
C LEU A 435 44.32 5.96 -31.00
N VAL A 436 43.42 5.21 -31.63
CA VAL A 436 43.76 4.33 -32.76
C VAL A 436 44.07 5.14 -34.04
N GLN A 437 43.54 6.35 -34.17
CA GLN A 437 43.79 7.20 -35.34
C GLN A 437 45.16 7.92 -35.33
N VAL A 438 45.91 7.85 -34.23
CA VAL A 438 47.23 8.48 -34.13
C VAL A 438 48.24 7.78 -35.06
N GLN A 439 48.86 8.56 -35.94
CA GLN A 439 49.91 8.10 -36.87
C GLN A 439 51.30 8.64 -36.47
N PRO A 440 52.40 8.03 -36.94
CA PRO A 440 53.77 8.50 -36.65
C PRO A 440 54.05 9.95 -37.03
N ASP A 441 53.35 10.47 -38.05
CA ASP A 441 53.45 11.83 -38.57
C ASP A 441 52.46 12.81 -37.92
N THR A 442 51.71 12.38 -36.89
CA THR A 442 50.83 13.27 -36.12
C THR A 442 51.67 14.42 -35.55
N PRO A 443 51.35 15.70 -35.87
CA PRO A 443 52.23 16.81 -35.51
C PRO A 443 52.21 17.10 -34.00
N ASP A 444 51.03 17.05 -33.36
CA ASP A 444 50.88 17.23 -31.92
C ASP A 444 49.76 16.33 -31.38
N LEU A 445 50.15 15.37 -30.52
CA LEU A 445 49.23 14.42 -29.89
C LEU A 445 48.19 15.13 -29.02
N ARG A 446 48.57 16.18 -28.29
CA ARG A 446 47.66 16.90 -27.40
C ARG A 446 46.61 17.63 -28.20
N VAL A 447 47.02 18.37 -29.24
CA VAL A 447 46.08 19.09 -30.10
C VAL A 447 45.13 18.11 -30.79
N HIS A 448 45.66 17.00 -31.32
CA HIS A 448 44.85 15.95 -31.95
C HIS A 448 43.75 15.42 -31.01
N LEU A 449 44.12 15.00 -29.79
CA LEU A 449 43.16 14.48 -28.81
C LEU A 449 42.17 15.56 -28.34
N MET A 450 42.63 16.80 -28.13
CA MET A 450 41.75 17.90 -27.72
C MET A 450 40.68 18.20 -28.78
N THR A 451 41.05 18.21 -30.06
CA THR A 451 40.11 18.45 -31.16
C THR A 451 39.05 17.35 -31.24
N GLN A 452 39.43 16.10 -31.00
CA GLN A 452 38.53 14.94 -31.12
C GLN A 452 37.64 14.72 -29.90
N LEU A 453 38.11 15.06 -28.69
CA LEU A 453 37.49 14.58 -27.45
C LEU A 453 36.88 15.69 -26.56
N SER A 454 37.31 16.96 -26.69
CA SER A 454 36.88 18.00 -25.73
C SER A 454 35.38 18.26 -25.72
N VAL A 455 34.73 18.31 -26.89
CA VAL A 455 33.28 18.56 -26.98
C VAL A 455 32.49 17.45 -26.30
N GLN A 456 32.85 16.20 -26.57
CA GLN A 456 32.15 15.03 -26.03
C GLN A 456 32.43 14.83 -24.54
N HIS A 457 33.63 15.18 -24.05
CA HIS A 457 33.93 15.18 -22.63
C HIS A 457 33.06 16.19 -21.88
N ILE A 458 32.93 17.42 -22.42
CA ILE A 458 32.05 18.45 -21.86
C ILE A 458 30.59 17.98 -21.88
N GLU A 459 30.11 17.41 -22.99
CA GLU A 459 28.76 16.86 -23.10
C GLU A 459 28.51 15.77 -22.04
N ALA A 460 29.48 14.87 -21.84
CA ALA A 460 29.39 13.79 -20.85
C ALA A 460 29.36 14.30 -19.40
N VAL A 461 30.23 15.26 -19.06
CA VAL A 461 30.24 15.88 -17.73
C VAL A 461 28.92 16.61 -17.46
N GLN A 462 28.40 17.37 -18.42
CA GLN A 462 27.13 18.08 -18.29
C GLN A 462 25.94 17.14 -18.16
N ALA A 463 25.94 16.00 -18.83
CA ALA A 463 24.84 15.02 -18.74
C ALA A 463 24.75 14.38 -17.35
N LEU A 464 25.88 14.23 -16.66
CA LEU A 464 25.94 13.74 -15.28
C LEU A 464 25.64 14.81 -14.22
N ASP A 465 25.41 16.06 -14.63
CA ASP A 465 25.02 17.19 -13.79
C ASP A 465 23.62 17.68 -14.20
N SER A 466 22.63 16.80 -14.00
CA SER A 466 21.23 17.03 -14.38
C SER A 466 20.27 16.92 -13.20
N SER A 467 19.04 17.41 -13.35
CA SER A 467 17.99 17.28 -12.34
C SER A 467 17.72 15.83 -11.96
N PHE A 468 17.77 14.91 -12.92
CA PHE A 468 17.61 13.49 -12.68
C PHE A 468 18.76 12.92 -11.82
N THR A 469 20.01 13.29 -12.08
CA THR A 469 21.13 12.81 -11.25
C THR A 469 21.06 13.33 -9.82
N CYS A 470 20.58 14.57 -9.61
CA CYS A 470 20.30 15.07 -8.26
C CYS A 470 19.19 14.27 -7.56
N LEU A 471 18.17 13.83 -8.30
CA LEU A 471 17.13 12.96 -7.76
C LEU A 471 17.67 11.58 -7.39
N VAL A 472 18.60 11.01 -8.15
CA VAL A 472 19.26 9.74 -7.78
C VAL A 472 20.09 9.89 -6.51
N GLU A 473 20.82 11.00 -6.35
CA GLU A 473 21.57 11.33 -5.13
C GLU A 473 20.64 11.50 -3.92
N ALA A 474 19.51 12.19 -4.09
CA ALA A 474 18.49 12.29 -3.05
C ALA A 474 17.85 10.93 -2.73
N ALA A 475 17.61 10.08 -3.73
CA ALA A 475 17.07 8.75 -3.52
C ALA A 475 18.01 7.84 -2.72
N GLN A 476 19.33 8.02 -2.85
CA GLN A 476 20.32 7.30 -2.06
C GLN A 476 20.19 7.63 -0.56
N THR A 477 20.01 8.89 -0.19
CA THR A 477 19.87 9.28 1.22
C THR A 477 18.57 8.76 1.84
N LEU A 478 17.54 8.53 1.01
CA LEU A 478 16.28 7.91 1.46
C LEU A 478 16.39 6.42 1.79
N THR A 479 17.52 5.78 1.47
CA THR A 479 17.72 4.35 1.76
C THR A 479 18.22 4.09 3.19
N GLU A 480 18.65 5.12 3.91
CA GLU A 480 19.19 5.03 5.27
C GLU A 480 18.17 5.50 6.32
N GLY A 481 17.62 4.57 7.11
CA GLY A 481 16.82 4.89 8.29
C GLY A 481 15.39 5.41 8.05
N ILE A 482 14.93 5.45 6.80
CA ILE A 482 13.56 5.84 6.44
C ILE A 482 12.68 4.60 6.19
N PRO A 483 11.45 4.55 6.74
CA PRO A 483 10.47 3.50 6.44
C PRO A 483 10.19 3.38 4.93
N LEU A 484 9.97 2.14 4.46
CA LEU A 484 9.89 1.84 3.03
C LEU A 484 8.73 2.57 2.33
N ASP A 485 7.58 2.67 2.98
CA ASP A 485 6.41 3.39 2.48
C ASP A 485 6.69 4.89 2.27
N GLN A 486 7.38 5.51 3.23
CA GLN A 486 7.83 6.90 3.13
C GLN A 486 8.89 7.07 2.03
N THR A 487 9.82 6.13 1.88
CA THR A 487 10.81 6.12 0.80
C THR A 487 10.11 6.08 -0.56
N VAL A 488 9.16 5.16 -0.75
CA VAL A 488 8.39 5.03 -2.02
C VAL A 488 7.58 6.28 -2.30
N ALA A 489 6.83 6.79 -1.32
CA ALA A 489 6.03 8.00 -1.48
C ALA A 489 6.90 9.22 -1.85
N THR A 490 8.03 9.38 -1.17
CA THR A 490 8.97 10.48 -1.44
C THR A 490 9.58 10.35 -2.83
N LEU A 491 10.00 9.15 -3.23
CA LEU A 491 10.58 8.87 -4.53
C LEU A 491 9.63 9.20 -5.69
N LEU A 492 8.36 8.80 -5.56
CA LEU A 492 7.31 9.09 -6.54
C LEU A 492 7.02 10.60 -6.63
N ASN A 493 6.99 11.30 -5.49
CA ASN A 493 6.80 12.76 -5.46
C ASN A 493 7.99 13.52 -6.07
N LEU A 494 9.23 13.13 -5.74
CA LEU A 494 10.44 13.71 -6.33
C LEU A 494 10.47 13.48 -7.83
N SER A 495 10.07 12.29 -8.30
CA SER A 495 9.97 11.99 -9.72
C SER A 495 9.00 12.92 -10.45
N LEU A 496 7.87 13.24 -9.84
CA LEU A 496 6.90 14.17 -10.41
C LEU A 496 7.46 15.60 -10.46
N LEU A 497 8.17 16.03 -9.41
CA LEU A 497 8.80 17.35 -9.37
C LEU A 497 9.90 17.50 -10.43
N GLU A 498 10.77 16.49 -10.55
CA GLU A 498 11.84 16.44 -11.55
C GLU A 498 11.27 16.49 -12.97
N ALA A 499 10.26 15.67 -13.25
CA ALA A 499 9.63 15.62 -14.57
C ALA A 499 8.98 16.96 -14.96
N ARG A 500 8.32 17.64 -14.00
CA ARG A 500 7.78 18.99 -14.21
C ARG A 500 8.89 20.00 -14.48
N TYR A 501 9.97 19.95 -13.71
CA TYR A 501 11.13 20.81 -13.93
C TYR A 501 11.71 20.61 -15.34
N MET A 502 11.85 19.36 -15.79
CA MET A 502 12.36 19.02 -17.12
C MET A 502 11.47 19.52 -18.25
N ASP A 503 10.15 19.39 -18.12
CA ASP A 503 9.20 19.92 -19.11
C ASP A 503 9.32 21.45 -19.21
N HIS A 504 9.35 22.15 -18.06
CA HIS A 504 9.51 23.60 -18.02
C HIS A 504 10.86 24.06 -18.61
N TYR A 505 11.96 23.38 -18.25
CA TYR A 505 13.29 23.69 -18.75
C TYR A 505 13.40 23.49 -20.26
N THR A 506 12.78 22.44 -20.79
CA THR A 506 12.73 22.16 -22.23
C THR A 506 11.95 23.23 -22.99
N LEU A 507 10.79 23.65 -22.46
CA LEU A 507 10.01 24.76 -23.04
C LEU A 507 10.78 26.09 -23.04
N ALA A 508 11.51 26.38 -21.95
CA ALA A 508 12.33 27.59 -21.84
C ALA A 508 13.48 27.60 -22.86
N LYS A 509 14.18 26.47 -23.03
CA LYS A 509 15.22 26.30 -24.06
C LYS A 509 14.68 26.48 -25.48
N CYS A 510 13.53 25.85 -25.79
CA CYS A 510 12.89 26.00 -27.09
C CYS A 510 12.50 27.47 -27.36
N SER A 511 11.94 28.16 -26.37
CA SER A 511 11.58 29.58 -26.48
C SER A 511 12.79 30.48 -26.69
N GLN A 512 13.92 30.22 -26.02
CA GLN A 512 15.17 30.95 -26.23
C GLN A 512 15.78 30.69 -27.61
N SER A 513 15.68 29.47 -28.14
CA SER A 513 16.15 29.14 -29.49
C SER A 513 15.32 29.79 -30.60
N LEU A 514 14.03 30.06 -30.34
CA LEU A 514 13.13 30.77 -31.26
C LEU A 514 13.33 32.30 -31.22
N LEU A 515 13.82 32.84 -30.11
CA LEU A 515 14.09 34.28 -29.94
C LEU A 515 15.47 34.71 -30.47
N ASN A 516 16.39 33.78 -30.77
CA ASN A 516 17.70 34.05 -31.36
C ASN A 516 17.93 33.25 -32.66
N PRO A 517 17.34 33.64 -33.80
CA PRO A 517 17.56 32.94 -35.08
C PRO A 517 18.88 33.29 -35.78
N THR A 518 19.77 34.12 -35.20
CA THR A 518 21.01 34.55 -35.85
C THR A 518 22.26 34.15 -35.06
N THR A 519 22.76 32.94 -35.29
CA THR A 519 24.20 32.63 -35.35
C THR A 519 24.41 31.20 -35.86
N THR A 520 23.94 30.90 -37.07
CA THR A 520 24.46 29.80 -37.90
C THR A 520 24.02 30.07 -39.34
N GLY A 521 24.83 30.81 -40.08
CA GLY A 521 24.60 31.05 -41.50
C GLY A 521 25.30 32.30 -42.03
N LEU A 522 26.43 32.08 -42.71
CA LEU A 522 27.11 32.98 -43.66
C LEU A 522 27.98 34.13 -43.10
N ARG A 523 29.23 33.83 -42.74
CA ARG A 523 30.43 34.07 -43.57
C ARG A 523 31.68 33.47 -42.95
#